data_AF-U1FK14-F1
#
_entry.id   AF-U1FK14-F1
#
_cell.length_a   1.000
_cell.length_b   1.000
_cell.length_c   1.000
_cell.angle_alpha   90.00
_cell.angle_beta   90.00
_cell.angle_gamma   90.00
#
_symmetry.space_group_name_H-M   'P 1'
#
loop_
_entity.id
_entity.type
_entity.pdbx_description
1 polymer ?
#
loop_
_entity_poly.entity_id
_entity_poly.type
_entity_poly.pdbx_seq_one_letter_code
_entity_poly.pdbx_strand_id
1 'polypeptide(L)' 'MINYKKYSLLSIAKAVMRNLCLTAFAIFSLFPLFWMVLCSFKSDTEMYNTVFRFTPTLENYQKVLIGTNYFKTFV' A
#
# COMPACT_ATOMS: atom_id res chain seq x y z
N MET A 1 5.92 -9.89 -48.87
CA MET A 1 5.38 -8.76 -48.08
C MET A 1 5.40 -9.13 -46.61
N ILE A 2 6.21 -8.44 -45.80
CA ILE A 2 6.30 -8.67 -44.34
C ILE A 2 5.02 -8.09 -43.69
N ASN A 3 4.37 -8.85 -42.82
CA ASN A 3 3.09 -8.46 -42.22
C ASN A 3 3.29 -7.47 -41.07
N TYR A 4 3.44 -6.18 -41.41
CA TYR A 4 3.64 -5.07 -40.47
C TYR A 4 2.56 -4.94 -39.38
N LYS A 5 1.32 -5.37 -39.65
CA LYS A 5 0.20 -5.26 -38.71
C LYS A 5 0.34 -6.21 -37.50
N LYS A 6 0.96 -7.37 -37.71
CA LYS A 6 1.25 -8.35 -36.64
C LYS A 6 2.27 -7.83 -35.62
N TYR A 7 3.27 -7.07 -36.05
CA TYR A 7 4.26 -6.45 -35.16
C TYR A 7 3.63 -5.34 -34.29
N SER A 8 2.64 -4.62 -34.81
CA SER A 8 1.89 -3.60 -34.06
C SER A 8 1.03 -4.23 -32.94
N LEU A 9 0.19 -5.23 -33.25
CA LEU A 9 -0.68 -5.86 -32.24
C LEU A 9 0.12 -6.53 -31.11
N LEU A 10 1.23 -7.20 -31.46
CA LEU A 10 2.12 -7.81 -30.47
C LEU A 10 2.82 -6.76 -29.59
N SER A 11 3.18 -5.60 -30.15
CA SER A 11 3.79 -4.51 -29.37
C SER A 11 2.80 -3.90 -28.36
N ILE A 12 1.53 -3.72 -28.75
CA ILE A 12 0.47 -3.24 -27.87
C ILE A 12 0.20 -4.26 -26.76
N ALA A 13 0.04 -5.53 -27.10
CA ALA A 13 -0.17 -6.59 -26.12
C ALA A 13 0.99 -6.67 -25.10
N LYS A 14 2.25 -6.55 -25.56
CA LYS A 14 3.43 -6.48 -24.68
C LYS A 14 3.39 -5.25 -23.77
N ALA A 15 3.02 -4.08 -24.29
CA ALA A 15 2.94 -2.86 -23.48
C ALA A 15 1.85 -2.96 -22.41
N VAL A 16 0.68 -3.50 -22.77
CA VAL A 16 -0.43 -3.73 -21.84
C VAL A 16 -0.01 -4.73 -20.76
N MET A 17 0.55 -5.88 -21.13
CA MET A 17 1.01 -6.89 -20.18
C MET A 17 2.08 -6.33 -19.24
N ARG A 18 3.07 -5.61 -19.76
CA ARG A 18 4.11 -4.97 -18.95
C ARG A 18 3.49 -4.00 -17.94
N ASN A 19 2.61 -3.11 -18.39
CA ASN A 19 1.98 -2.13 -17.52
C ASN A 19 1.09 -2.80 -16.46
N LEU A 20 0.35 -3.85 -16.81
CA LEU A 20 -0.44 -4.63 -15.84
C LEU A 20 0.45 -5.28 -14.78
N CYS A 21 1.56 -5.92 -15.18
CA CYS A 21 2.49 -6.52 -14.23
C CYS A 21 3.14 -5.46 -13.32
N LEU A 22 3.55 -4.32 -13.87
CA LEU A 22 4.14 -3.22 -13.10
C LEU A 22 3.12 -2.63 -12.12
N THR A 23 1.88 -2.40 -12.54
CA THR A 23 0.81 -1.88 -11.68
C THR A 23 0.47 -2.88 -10.57
N ALA A 24 0.34 -4.17 -10.89
CA ALA A 24 0.09 -5.21 -9.89
C ALA A 24 1.23 -5.28 -8.86
N PHE A 25 2.48 -5.21 -9.32
CA PHE A 25 3.64 -5.19 -8.46
C PHE A 25 3.69 -3.93 -7.58
N ALA A 26 3.33 -2.77 -8.13
CA ALA A 26 3.24 -1.52 -7.38
C ALA A 26 2.17 -1.59 -6.27
N ILE A 27 0.97 -2.09 -6.58
CA ILE A 27 -0.11 -2.29 -5.59
C ILE A 27 0.36 -3.23 -4.48
N PHE A 28 0.96 -4.36 -4.84
CA PHE A 28 1.52 -5.31 -3.87
C PHE A 28 2.60 -4.66 -2.98
N SER A 29 3.51 -3.90 -3.57
CA SER A 29 4.62 -3.25 -2.86
C SER A 29 4.15 -2.13 -1.92
N LEU A 30 3.08 -1.42 -2.29
CA LEU A 30 2.50 -0.35 -1.48
C LEU A 30 1.54 -0.87 -0.41
N PHE A 31 1.05 -2.10 -0.54
CA PHE A 31 0.09 -2.67 0.39
C PHE A 31 0.57 -2.65 1.86
N PRO A 32 1.82 -3.03 2.21
CA PRO A 32 2.30 -2.93 3.59
C PRO A 32 2.28 -1.51 4.14
N LEU A 33 2.63 -0.50 3.34
CA LEU A 33 2.60 0.91 3.75
C LEU A 33 1.16 1.37 4.01
N PHE A 34 0.25 1.04 3.09
CA PHE A 34 -1.17 1.31 3.24
C PHE A 34 -1.75 0.61 4.49
N TRP A 35 -1.36 -0.65 4.72
CA TRP A 35 -1.78 -1.41 5.89
C TRP A 35 -1.27 -0.80 7.19
N MET A 36 -0.01 -0.34 7.24
CA MET A 36 0.52 0.37 8.42
C MET A 36 -0.29 1.64 8.74
N VAL A 37 -0.65 2.43 7.72
CA VAL A 37 -1.50 3.61 7.92
C VAL A 37 -2.87 3.21 8.45
N LEU A 38 -3.53 2.21 7.86
CA LEU A 38 -4.81 1.71 8.39
C LEU A 38 -4.72 1.23 9.83
N CYS A 39 -3.71 0.42 10.16
CA CYS A 39 -3.48 -0.08 11.50
C CYS A 39 -3.24 1.03 12.52
N SER A 40 -2.61 2.15 12.13
CA SER A 40 -2.42 3.30 13.03
C SER A 40 -3.72 3.88 13.57
N PHE A 41 -4.84 3.71 12.85
CA PHE A 41 -6.17 4.15 13.25
C PHE A 41 -7.03 3.06 13.90
N LYS A 42 -6.52 1.85 14.09
CA LYS A 42 -7.23 0.75 14.77
C LYS A 42 -7.00 0.80 16.28
N SER A 43 -7.98 0.32 17.04
CA SER A 43 -7.78 0.04 18.48
C SER A 43 -6.81 -1.14 18.68
N ASP A 44 -6.19 -1.22 19.86
CA ASP A 44 -5.22 -2.29 20.20
C ASP A 44 -5.80 -3.70 19.99
N THR A 45 -7.11 -3.88 20.22
CA THR A 45 -7.81 -5.17 20.08
C THR A 45 -8.07 -5.54 18.62
N GLU A 46 -8.19 -4.55 17.73
CA GLU A 46 -8.51 -4.76 16.31
C GLU A 46 -7.26 -4.76 15.41
N MET A 47 -6.11 -4.28 15.89
CA MET A 47 -4.87 -4.16 15.11
C MET A 47 -4.36 -5.48 14.54
N TYR A 48 -4.57 -6.59 15.26
CA TYR A 48 -4.11 -7.94 14.86
C TYR A 48 -5.07 -8.65 13.90
N ASN A 49 -6.25 -8.08 13.64
CA ASN A 49 -7.25 -8.65 12.73
C ASN A 49 -7.10 -8.08 11.31
N THR A 50 -7.30 -8.92 10.30
CA THR A 50 -7.28 -8.51 8.88
C THR A 50 -8.63 -7.95 8.42
N VAL A 51 -9.22 -7.04 9.19
CA VAL A 51 -10.53 -6.42 8.89
C VAL A 51 -10.36 -5.02 8.33
N PHE A 52 -11.07 -4.68 7.25
CA PHE A 52 -11.09 -3.33 6.69
C PHE A 52 -12.17 -2.43 7.31
N ARG A 53 -13.15 -3.04 7.99
CA ARG A 53 -14.19 -2.33 8.72
C ARG A 53 -13.81 -2.31 10.20
N PHE A 54 -13.65 -1.12 10.76
CA PHE A 54 -13.30 -0.86 12.15
C PHE A 54 -13.77 0.54 12.52
N THR A 55 -13.77 0.87 13.81
CA THR A 55 -14.04 2.23 14.28
C THR A 55 -12.72 2.98 14.36
N PRO A 56 -12.47 4.03 13.54
CA PRO A 56 -11.20 4.73 13.54
C PRO A 56 -10.96 5.48 14.87
N THR A 57 -9.74 5.40 15.41
CA THR A 57 -9.33 6.11 16.63
C THR A 57 -7.97 6.81 16.44
N LEU A 58 -7.65 7.75 17.34
CA LEU A 58 -6.35 8.44 17.39
C LEU A 58 -5.52 8.05 18.62
N GLU A 59 -5.94 7.01 19.35
CA GLU A 59 -5.33 6.59 20.61
C GLU A 59 -3.85 6.24 20.44
N ASN A 60 -3.49 5.58 19.33
CA ASN A 60 -2.09 5.22 19.05
C ASN A 60 -1.21 6.46 18.87
N TYR A 61 -1.71 7.49 18.19
CA TYR A 61 -0.99 8.75 18.03
C TYR A 61 -0.82 9.47 19.37
N GLN A 62 -1.86 9.47 20.21
CA GLN A 62 -1.76 10.04 21.56
C GLN A 62 -0.73 9.30 22.41
N LYS A 63 -0.73 7.96 22.39
CA LYS A 63 0.26 7.14 23.11
C LYS A 63 1.70 7.48 22.71
N VAL A 64 1.98 7.60 21.41
CA VAL A 64 3.34 7.88 20.92
C VAL A 64 3.73 9.35 21.10
N LEU A 65 2.92 10.28 20.59
CA LEU A 65 3.29 11.70 20.50
C LEU A 65 3.15 12.46 21.82
N ILE A 66 2.26 12.03 22.71
CA ILE A 66 1.93 12.73 23.96
C ILE A 66 2.27 11.86 25.17
N GLY A 67 1.95 10.56 25.11
CA GLY A 67 2.12 9.62 26.21
C GLY A 67 3.57 9.22 26.50
N THR A 68 4.53 9.63 25.66
CA THR A 68 5.95 9.33 25.84
C THR A 68 6.83 10.51 25.45
N ASN A 69 8.07 10.54 25.95
CA ASN A 69 9.11 11.48 25.48
C ASN A 69 9.72 11.02 24.15
N TYR A 70 8.89 10.69 23.15
CA TYR A 70 9.32 10.10 21.88
C TYR A 70 10.35 10.98 21.15
N PHE A 71 10.15 12.30 21.15
CA PHE A 71 11.06 13.22 20.46
C PHE A 71 12.49 13.25 21.03
N LYS A 72 12.69 12.82 22.28
CA LYS A 72 14.03 12.71 22.87
C LYS A 72 14.91 11.70 22.12
N THR A 73 14.34 10.75 21.38
CA THR A 73 15.14 9.76 20.64
C THR A 73 15.65 10.26 19.29
N PHE A 74 15.20 11.44 18.83
CA PHE A 74 15.54 11.99 17.51
C PHE A 74 16.56 13.14 17.56
N VAL A 75 16.95 13.57 18.76
CA VAL A 75 17.93 14.63 19.03
C VAL A 75 19.05 14.03 19.88
#